data_AF-A0A7X5X9Y9-F1
#
_entry.id   AF-A0A7X5X9Y9-F1
#
_cell.length_a   1.000
_cell.length_b   1.000
_cell.length_c   1.000
_cell.angle_alpha   90.00
_cell.angle_beta   90.00
_cell.angle_gamma   90.00
#
_symmetry.space_group_name_H-M   'P 1'
#
loop_
_entity.id
_entity.type
_entity.pdbx_description
1 polymer ?
#
loop_
_entity_poly.entity_id
_entity_poly.type
_entity_poly.pdbx_seq_one_letter_code
_entity_poly.pdbx_strand_id
1 'polypeptide(L)'
;MARLNGTFDKTYQEMAVDCDFKRSVTWWNKVRWEEIGNPPEPRVFPYLAKALEVPVRRVAEMVAEQWCGVRPDDTVPEHLRSLLAVLRGISPEDVPAVEQLAQMLSDKYTAELLVKSFEPKPEEHEEDGGGGPYTVAQLRSLTGDELRRVAMDVPLGRTTVEDDPEAYALLDAVAGPVDE
;
A
#
# COMPACT_ATOMS: atom_id res chain seq x y z
N MET A 1 18.26 20.26 3.49
CA MET A 1 17.28 20.53 4.57
C MET A 1 17.39 21.99 4.95
N ALA A 2 16.31 22.77 4.80
CA ALA A 2 16.32 24.21 5.06
C ALA A 2 15.91 24.47 6.52
N ARG A 3 16.75 25.21 7.26
CA ARG A 3 16.63 25.46 8.71
C ARG A 3 15.49 26.46 8.98
N LEU A 4 14.83 26.34 10.13
CA LEU A 4 13.75 27.24 10.57
C LEU A 4 14.11 28.74 10.42
N ASN A 5 15.37 29.11 10.68
CA ASN A 5 15.88 30.49 10.51
C ASN A 5 16.89 30.67 9.36
N GLY A 6 17.40 29.58 8.78
CA GLY A 6 18.39 29.66 7.70
C GLY A 6 17.78 30.01 6.33
N THR A 7 16.45 29.90 6.23
CA THR A 7 15.72 30.04 4.97
C THR A 7 15.15 31.45 4.76
N PHE A 8 15.16 32.31 5.79
CA PHE A 8 14.42 33.58 5.80
C PHE A 8 15.30 34.83 5.89
N ASP A 9 16.64 34.71 5.79
CA ASP A 9 17.62 35.82 5.80
C ASP A 9 17.40 36.92 6.88
N LYS A 10 16.86 36.53 8.05
CA LYS A 10 16.63 37.43 9.19
C LYS A 10 17.60 37.13 10.33
N THR A 11 18.08 38.19 10.98
CA THR A 11 18.89 38.14 12.19
C THR A 11 18.02 37.89 13.44
N TYR A 12 18.65 37.43 14.52
CA TYR A 12 17.99 37.17 15.80
C TYR A 12 17.26 38.38 16.40
N GLN A 13 17.84 39.56 16.17
CA GLN A 13 17.31 40.82 16.68
C GLN A 13 16.05 41.20 15.91
N GLU A 14 16.06 41.04 14.58
CA GLU A 14 14.89 41.25 13.73
C GLU A 14 13.76 40.28 14.09
N MET A 15 14.06 38.98 14.24
CA MET A 15 13.05 38.01 14.66
C MET A 15 12.47 38.31 16.06
N ALA A 16 13.29 38.81 16.99
CA ALA A 16 12.82 39.17 18.33
C ALA A 16 11.98 40.46 18.34
N VAL A 17 12.19 41.36 17.38
CA VAL A 17 11.41 42.59 17.20
C VAL A 17 10.10 42.30 16.48
N ASP A 18 10.12 41.48 15.43
CA ASP A 18 8.94 41.10 14.64
C ASP A 18 7.97 40.22 15.45
N CYS A 19 8.51 39.46 16.38
CA CYS A 19 7.78 38.70 17.37
C CYS A 19 7.32 39.65 18.50
N ASP A 20 6.04 40.04 18.53
CA ASP A 20 5.44 40.87 19.61
C ASP A 20 5.50 40.24 21.03
N PHE A 21 6.22 39.12 21.17
CA PHE A 21 6.30 38.30 22.37
C PHE A 21 7.73 38.33 22.93
N LYS A 22 7.86 38.68 24.21
CA LYS A 22 9.14 38.77 24.94
C LYS A 22 9.81 37.39 25.14
N ARG A 23 10.34 36.77 24.09
CA ARG A 23 11.40 35.75 24.23
C ARG A 23 12.74 36.45 24.12
N SER A 24 13.70 36.05 24.97
CA SER A 24 15.03 36.65 24.93
C SER A 24 15.75 36.30 23.63
N VAL A 25 16.65 37.18 23.19
CA VAL A 25 17.59 36.91 22.07
C VAL A 25 18.33 35.58 22.28
N THR A 26 18.59 35.22 23.54
CA THR A 26 19.16 33.93 23.94
C THR A 26 18.29 32.74 23.56
N TRP A 27 16.96 32.83 23.65
CA TRP A 27 16.07 31.75 23.24
C TRP A 27 16.10 31.56 21.72
N TRP A 28 16.08 32.65 20.95
CA TRP A 28 16.21 32.61 19.48
C TRP A 28 17.57 32.09 19.02
N ASN A 29 18.65 32.43 19.74
CA ASN A 29 19.97 31.83 19.53
C ASN A 29 19.90 30.31 19.70
N LYS A 30 19.27 29.82 20.77
CA LYS A 30 19.11 28.37 21.01
C LYS A 30 18.27 27.68 19.94
N VAL A 31 17.21 28.33 19.44
CA VAL A 31 16.41 27.81 18.31
C VAL A 31 17.28 27.63 17.06
N ARG A 32 18.10 28.63 16.72
CA ARG A 32 18.97 28.58 15.52
C ARG A 32 20.12 27.59 15.65
N TRP A 33 20.66 27.42 16.85
CA TRP A 33 21.76 26.50 17.12
C TRP A 33 21.30 25.09 17.53
N GLU A 34 20.00 24.79 17.41
CA GLU A 34 19.43 23.47 17.76
C GLU A 34 19.67 23.06 19.22
N GLU A 35 19.91 24.04 20.11
CA GLU A 35 20.16 23.83 21.53
C GLU A 35 18.85 23.69 22.34
N ILE A 36 17.70 23.67 21.67
CA ILE A 36 16.41 23.38 22.28
C ILE A 36 16.03 21.94 22.01
N GLY A 37 16.24 21.08 23.01
CA GLY A 37 15.91 19.65 22.92
C GLY A 37 14.41 19.34 22.84
N ASN A 38 13.54 20.30 23.18
CA ASN A 38 12.08 20.13 23.16
C ASN A 38 11.44 21.03 22.10
N PRO A 39 10.39 20.56 21.40
CA PRO A 39 9.68 21.38 20.44
C PRO A 39 9.05 22.61 21.14
N PRO A 40 8.97 23.77 20.45
CA PRO A 40 8.24 24.91 20.98
C PRO A 40 6.77 24.57 21.19
N GLU A 41 6.18 25.06 22.27
CA GLU A 41 4.77 24.84 22.57
C GLU A 41 3.86 25.53 21.54
N PRO A 42 2.68 24.96 21.19
CA PRO A 42 1.78 25.51 20.16
C PRO A 42 1.37 26.97 20.38
N ARG A 43 1.30 27.43 21.63
CA ARG A 43 1.01 28.84 21.97
C ARG A 43 2.03 29.83 21.40
N VAL A 44 3.22 29.35 21.01
CA VAL A 44 4.31 30.17 20.46
C VAL A 44 4.20 30.30 18.93
N PHE A 45 3.41 29.43 18.27
CA PHE A 45 3.33 29.36 16.82
C PHE A 45 2.82 30.65 16.15
N PRO A 46 1.82 31.37 16.69
CA PRO A 46 1.37 32.63 16.10
C PRO A 46 2.48 33.70 16.04
N TYR A 47 3.37 33.71 17.03
CA TYR A 47 4.45 34.68 17.08
C TYR A 47 5.62 34.29 16.16
N LEU A 48 5.93 33.00 16.09
CA LEU A 48 6.85 32.43 15.09
C LEU A 48 6.36 32.73 13.67
N ALA A 49 5.05 32.59 13.43
CA ALA A 49 4.41 32.85 12.14
C ALA A 49 4.58 34.30 11.72
N LYS A 50 4.41 35.24 12.67
CA LYS A 50 4.64 36.67 12.45
C LYS A 50 6.13 36.94 12.13
N ALA A 51 7.05 36.40 12.92
CA ALA A 51 8.49 36.63 12.73
C ALA A 51 9.02 36.06 11.40
N LEU A 52 8.54 34.89 11.01
CA LEU A 52 8.95 34.17 9.80
C LEU A 52 8.12 34.55 8.56
N GLU A 53 7.10 35.40 8.72
CA GLU A 53 6.19 35.81 7.64
C GLU A 53 5.54 34.62 6.90
N VAL A 54 5.19 33.56 7.66
CA VAL A 54 4.51 32.37 7.14
C VAL A 54 3.21 32.10 7.90
N PRO A 55 2.24 31.36 7.33
CA PRO A 55 1.04 30.97 8.06
C PRO A 55 1.35 30.16 9.33
N VAL A 56 0.52 30.29 10.38
CA VAL A 56 0.65 29.52 11.63
C VAL A 56 0.71 28.01 11.39
N ARG A 57 -0.08 27.54 10.42
CA ARG A 57 -0.05 26.13 9.98
C ARG A 57 1.34 25.73 9.48
N ARG A 58 2.00 26.59 8.71
CA ARG A 58 3.35 26.32 8.17
C ARG A 58 4.38 26.22 9.28
N VAL A 59 4.27 27.02 10.34
CA VAL A 59 5.13 26.91 11.53
C VAL A 59 4.96 25.55 12.20
N ALA A 60 3.72 25.08 12.37
CA ALA A 60 3.46 23.78 12.96
C ALA A 60 4.08 22.64 12.14
N GLU A 61 3.98 22.72 10.81
CA GLU A 61 4.64 21.78 9.90
C GLU A 61 6.17 21.83 10.05
N MET A 62 6.77 23.02 10.08
CA MET A 62 8.22 23.18 10.26
C MET A 62 8.72 22.62 11.60
N VAL A 63 7.94 22.78 12.68
CA VAL A 63 8.24 22.21 14.00
C VAL A 63 8.15 20.68 13.97
N ALA A 64 7.10 20.13 13.34
CA ALA A 64 6.97 18.68 13.16
C ALA A 64 8.11 18.10 12.30
N GLU A 65 8.48 18.79 11.22
CA GLU A 65 9.61 18.41 10.36
C GLU A 65 10.93 18.37 11.15
N GLN A 66 11.21 19.39 11.97
CA GLN A 66 12.48 19.51 12.67
C GLN A 66 12.61 18.59 13.91
N TRP A 67 11.55 18.41 14.70
CA TRP A 67 11.61 17.63 15.95
C TRP A 67 11.08 16.20 15.83
N CYS A 68 10.14 15.95 14.92
CA CYS A 68 9.57 14.61 14.74
C CYS A 68 10.12 13.92 13.49
N GLY A 69 10.80 14.64 12.60
CA GLY A 69 11.30 14.08 11.33
C GLY A 69 10.17 13.71 10.36
N VAL A 70 8.96 14.22 10.59
CA VAL A 70 7.77 13.90 9.78
C VAL A 70 7.36 15.13 8.97
N ARG A 71 7.23 14.95 7.65
CA ARG A 71 6.55 15.89 6.75
C ARG A 71 5.08 15.52 6.62
N PRO A 72 4.16 16.50 6.50
CA PRO A 72 2.77 16.20 6.17
C PRO A 72 2.62 15.41 4.86
N ASP A 73 3.60 15.52 3.95
CA ASP A 73 3.67 14.78 2.69
C ASP A 73 4.33 13.38 2.82
N ASP A 74 4.77 12.94 4.01
CA ASP A 74 5.43 11.63 4.18
C ASP A 74 4.45 10.45 4.04
N THR A 75 3.16 10.68 4.24
CA THR A 75 2.10 9.70 3.96
C THR A 75 1.83 9.53 2.47
N VAL A 76 2.35 10.43 1.63
CA VAL A 76 2.12 10.42 0.19
C VAL A 76 3.25 9.61 -0.47
N PRO A 77 2.92 8.53 -1.20
CA PRO A 77 3.89 7.75 -1.96
C PRO A 77 4.78 8.62 -2.83
N GLU A 78 6.07 8.27 -2.95
CA GLU A 78 7.07 9.10 -3.62
C GLU A 78 6.69 9.45 -5.07
N HIS A 79 6.08 8.52 -5.79
CA HIS A 79 5.60 8.71 -7.16
C HIS A 79 4.43 9.72 -7.28
N LEU A 80 3.77 10.08 -6.18
CA LEU A 80 2.67 11.06 -6.13
C LEU A 80 3.11 12.43 -5.61
N ARG A 81 4.33 12.56 -5.07
CA ARG A 81 4.82 13.84 -4.54
C ARG A 81 4.99 14.91 -5.62
N SER A 82 5.38 14.51 -6.83
CA SER A 82 5.45 15.41 -7.99
C SER A 82 4.08 15.95 -8.39
N LEU A 83 3.02 15.14 -8.26
CA LEU A 83 1.65 15.53 -8.54
C LEU A 83 1.18 16.63 -7.57
N LEU A 84 1.48 16.49 -6.28
CA LEU A 84 1.16 17.51 -5.28
C LEU A 84 1.81 18.86 -5.57
N ALA A 85 3.05 18.88 -6.06
CA ALA A 85 3.72 20.11 -6.44
C ALA A 85 2.99 20.84 -7.59
N VAL A 86 2.50 20.08 -8.58
CA VAL A 86 1.70 20.61 -9.70
C VAL A 86 0.34 21.10 -9.21
N LEU A 87 -0.36 20.31 -8.39
CA LEU A 87 -1.69 20.62 -7.89
C LEU A 87 -1.73 21.85 -6.96
N ARG A 88 -0.62 22.20 -6.29
CA ARG A 88 -0.54 23.42 -5.48
C ARG A 88 -0.58 24.72 -6.31
N GLY A 89 -0.26 24.66 -7.60
CA GLY A 89 -0.17 25.82 -8.48
C GLY A 89 -1.34 26.00 -9.44
N ILE A 90 -2.37 25.14 -9.40
CA ILE A 90 -3.48 25.18 -10.35
C ILE A 90 -4.41 26.37 -10.06
N SER A 91 -4.99 26.92 -11.13
CA SER A 91 -6.03 27.95 -10.99
C SER A 91 -7.27 27.33 -10.35
N PRO A 92 -8.03 28.08 -9.52
CA PRO A 92 -9.32 27.62 -9.00
C PRO A 92 -10.29 27.16 -10.09
N GLU A 93 -10.19 27.71 -11.30
CA GLU A 93 -11.00 27.36 -12.47
C GLU A 93 -10.72 25.95 -13.00
N ASP A 94 -9.49 25.44 -12.79
CA ASP A 94 -9.04 24.13 -13.25
C ASP A 94 -9.33 23.01 -12.23
N VAL A 95 -9.63 23.37 -10.98
CA VAL A 95 -9.92 22.43 -9.88
C VAL A 95 -11.01 21.42 -10.26
N PRO A 96 -12.16 21.80 -10.85
CA PRO A 96 -13.21 20.85 -11.21
C PRO A 96 -12.77 19.78 -12.23
N ALA A 97 -11.82 20.11 -13.11
CA ALA A 97 -11.30 19.16 -14.09
C ALA A 97 -10.39 18.12 -13.41
N VAL A 98 -9.57 18.55 -12.45
CA VAL A 98 -8.73 17.66 -11.64
C VAL A 98 -9.59 16.74 -10.78
N GLU A 99 -10.65 17.26 -10.17
CA GLU A 99 -11.60 16.46 -9.37
C GLU A 99 -12.29 15.40 -10.22
N GLN A 100 -12.73 15.74 -11.44
CA GLN A 100 -13.29 14.76 -12.37
C GLN A 100 -12.29 13.68 -12.76
N LEU A 101 -11.03 14.04 -13.03
CA LEU A 101 -9.99 13.07 -13.35
C LEU A 101 -9.73 12.12 -12.17
N ALA A 102 -9.65 12.66 -10.96
CA ALA A 102 -9.47 11.87 -9.75
C ALA A 102 -10.64 10.90 -9.54
N GLN A 103 -11.88 11.36 -9.75
CA GLN A 103 -13.07 10.52 -9.67
C GLN A 103 -13.04 9.40 -10.70
N MET A 104 -12.74 9.70 -11.97
CA MET A 104 -12.65 8.68 -13.02
C MET A 104 -11.59 7.62 -12.73
N LEU A 105 -10.43 8.01 -12.21
CA LEU A 105 -9.37 7.07 -11.83
C LEU A 105 -9.78 6.21 -10.64
N SER A 106 -10.51 6.78 -9.67
CA SER A 106 -11.08 6.04 -8.55
C SER A 106 -12.09 5.01 -9.02
N ASP A 107 -13.04 5.41 -9.87
CA ASP A 107 -14.08 4.53 -10.41
C ASP A 107 -13.47 3.38 -11.21
N LYS A 108 -12.45 3.69 -12.04
CA LYS A 108 -11.69 2.69 -12.77
C LYS A 108 -11.03 1.69 -11.81
N TYR A 109 -10.34 2.16 -10.78
CA TYR A 109 -9.65 1.30 -9.82
C TYR A 109 -10.65 0.41 -9.07
N THR A 110 -11.81 0.95 -8.66
CA THR A 110 -12.88 0.16 -8.04
C THR A 110 -13.43 -0.90 -9.00
N ALA A 111 -13.64 -0.54 -10.27
CA ALA A 111 -14.07 -1.50 -11.29
C ALA A 111 -13.03 -2.59 -11.52
N GLU A 112 -11.74 -2.27 -11.57
CA GLU A 112 -10.64 -3.25 -11.69
C GLU A 112 -10.60 -4.19 -10.48
N LEU A 113 -10.79 -3.69 -9.26
CA LEU A 113 -10.89 -4.52 -8.06
C LEU A 113 -12.11 -5.46 -8.10
N LEU A 114 -13.25 -4.96 -8.58
CA LEU A 114 -14.45 -5.78 -8.76
C LEU A 114 -14.21 -6.87 -9.81
N VAL A 115 -13.65 -6.53 -10.97
CA VAL A 115 -13.29 -7.52 -12.00
C VAL A 115 -12.35 -8.57 -11.44
N LYS A 116 -11.30 -8.17 -10.70
CA LYS A 116 -10.37 -9.10 -10.04
C LYS A 116 -11.03 -9.99 -8.99
N SER A 117 -12.13 -9.53 -8.38
CA SER A 117 -12.92 -10.35 -7.45
C SER A 117 -13.83 -11.38 -8.16
N PHE A 118 -14.13 -11.15 -9.44
CA PHE A 118 -14.89 -12.06 -10.30
C PHE A 118 -14.02 -12.88 -11.24
N GLU A 119 -12.73 -12.53 -11.38
CA GLU A 119 -11.75 -13.44 -11.94
C GLU A 119 -11.86 -14.74 -11.13
N PRO A 120 -12.15 -15.88 -11.78
CA PRO A 120 -12.02 -17.13 -11.09
C PRO A 120 -10.60 -17.11 -10.52
N LYS A 121 -10.47 -17.34 -9.21
CA LYS A 121 -9.17 -17.73 -8.67
C LYS A 121 -8.63 -18.74 -9.68
N PRO A 122 -7.39 -18.61 -10.17
CA PRO A 122 -6.81 -19.70 -10.95
C PRO A 122 -7.17 -20.92 -10.15
N GLU A 123 -7.93 -21.83 -10.78
CA GLU A 123 -8.22 -23.09 -10.12
C GLU A 123 -6.85 -23.50 -9.61
N GLU A 124 -6.73 -23.57 -8.28
CA GLU A 124 -5.70 -24.37 -7.69
C GLU A 124 -6.12 -25.76 -8.19
N HIS A 125 -5.76 -26.08 -9.44
CA HIS A 125 -5.06 -27.29 -9.71
C HIS A 125 -3.92 -27.26 -8.68
N GLU A 126 -4.26 -27.66 -7.46
CA GLU A 126 -3.59 -28.80 -6.89
C GLU A 126 -3.39 -29.78 -8.07
N GLU A 127 -2.29 -29.59 -8.80
CA GLU A 127 -1.47 -30.73 -9.18
C GLU A 127 -1.07 -31.39 -7.85
N ASP A 128 -2.05 -32.04 -7.25
CA ASP A 128 -1.83 -33.06 -6.26
C ASP A 128 -1.30 -34.26 -7.05
N GLY A 129 -0.15 -34.79 -6.64
CA GLY A 129 0.42 -36.00 -7.22
C GLY A 129 1.17 -35.76 -8.53
N GLY A 130 2.49 -35.97 -8.46
CA GLY A 130 3.42 -35.80 -9.58
C GLY A 130 2.95 -36.44 -10.89
N GLY A 131 3.29 -35.78 -11.99
CA GLY A 131 2.95 -36.11 -13.38
C GLY A 131 3.42 -37.48 -13.88
N GLY A 132 2.94 -38.53 -13.22
CA GLY A 132 3.13 -39.93 -13.54
C GLY A 132 1.84 -40.70 -13.30
N PRO A 133 1.76 -41.93 -13.78
CA PRO A 133 0.59 -42.78 -13.60
C PRO A 133 0.25 -42.97 -12.11
N TYR A 134 -1.04 -42.98 -11.78
CA TYR A 134 -1.51 -43.34 -10.44
C TYR A 134 -1.02 -44.73 -10.06
N THR A 135 -0.24 -44.82 -8.99
CA THR A 135 0.22 -46.07 -8.41
C THR A 135 -0.93 -46.76 -7.63
N VAL A 136 -0.81 -48.08 -7.44
CA VAL A 136 -1.77 -48.85 -6.63
C VAL A 136 -1.93 -48.28 -5.21
N ALA A 137 -0.83 -47.80 -4.61
CA ALA A 137 -0.83 -47.20 -3.28
C ALA A 137 -1.66 -45.90 -3.23
N GLN A 138 -1.55 -45.07 -4.27
CA GLN A 138 -2.34 -43.83 -4.38
C GLN A 138 -3.82 -44.14 -4.57
N LEU A 139 -4.17 -45.09 -5.45
CA LEU A 139 -5.57 -45.49 -5.67
C LEU A 139 -6.25 -45.98 -4.39
N ARG A 140 -5.53 -46.71 -3.54
CA ARG A 140 -6.05 -47.19 -2.25
C ARG A 140 -6.22 -46.08 -1.20
N SER A 141 -5.50 -44.97 -1.35
CA SER A 141 -5.59 -43.83 -0.43
C SER A 141 -6.72 -42.87 -0.79
N LEU A 142 -7.28 -42.98 -1.99
CA LEU A 142 -8.40 -42.16 -2.46
C LEU A 142 -9.70 -42.51 -1.71
N THR A 143 -10.54 -41.50 -1.53
CA THR A 143 -11.93 -41.70 -1.11
C THR A 143 -12.75 -42.37 -2.22
N GLY A 144 -13.89 -42.96 -1.87
CA GLY A 144 -14.73 -43.69 -2.84
C GLY A 144 -15.31 -42.83 -3.99
N ASP A 145 -15.40 -41.52 -3.82
CA ASP A 145 -15.82 -40.60 -4.88
C ASP A 145 -14.65 -40.18 -5.77
N GLU A 146 -13.46 -39.98 -5.18
CA GLU A 146 -12.22 -39.71 -5.93
C GLU A 146 -11.80 -40.92 -6.78
N LEU A 147 -11.88 -42.13 -6.23
CA LEU A 147 -11.59 -43.36 -6.96
C LEU A 147 -12.57 -43.58 -8.13
N ARG A 148 -13.86 -43.23 -7.96
CA ARG A 148 -14.84 -43.21 -9.05
C ARG A 148 -14.47 -42.22 -10.15
N ARG A 149 -13.98 -41.04 -9.79
CA ARG A 149 -13.56 -40.02 -10.75
C ARG A 149 -12.38 -40.52 -11.59
N VAL A 150 -11.37 -41.10 -10.95
CA VAL A 150 -10.23 -41.71 -11.64
C VAL A 150 -10.69 -42.85 -12.57
N ALA A 151 -11.60 -43.72 -12.11
CA ALA A 151 -12.14 -44.81 -12.93
C ALA A 151 -12.86 -44.33 -14.20
N MET A 152 -13.51 -43.16 -14.16
CA MET A 152 -14.15 -42.54 -15.33
C MET A 152 -13.17 -41.82 -16.25
N ASP A 153 -12.12 -41.22 -15.69
CA ASP A 153 -11.16 -40.40 -16.44
C ASP A 153 -10.08 -41.25 -17.17
N VAL A 154 -9.77 -42.46 -16.68
CA VAL A 154 -8.79 -43.37 -17.31
C VAL A 154 -9.22 -43.82 -18.71
N PRO A 155 -10.46 -44.33 -18.95
CA PRO A 155 -10.93 -44.66 -20.30
C PRO A 155 -11.00 -43.46 -21.24
N LEU A 156 -11.18 -42.25 -20.70
CA LEU A 156 -11.23 -41.00 -21.46
C LEU A 156 -9.84 -40.43 -21.77
N GLY A 157 -8.76 -41.07 -21.31
CA GLY A 157 -7.38 -40.62 -21.52
C GLY A 157 -7.04 -39.30 -20.81
N ARG A 158 -7.84 -38.93 -19.79
CA ARG A 158 -7.63 -37.71 -18.99
C ARG A 158 -6.62 -37.92 -17.86
N THR A 159 -6.45 -39.17 -17.45
CA THR A 159 -5.46 -39.61 -16.48
C THR A 159 -4.96 -41.01 -16.84
N THR A 160 -3.89 -41.45 -16.20
CA THR A 160 -3.27 -42.76 -16.42
C THR A 160 -3.01 -43.45 -15.09
N VAL A 161 -3.11 -44.78 -15.07
CA VAL A 161 -2.70 -45.63 -13.94
C VAL A 161 -1.45 -46.42 -14.31
N GLU A 162 -0.76 -46.92 -13.30
CA GLU A 162 0.38 -47.80 -13.49
C GLU A 162 -0.05 -49.05 -14.24
N ASP A 163 0.84 -49.61 -15.07
CA ASP A 163 0.58 -50.85 -15.81
C ASP A 163 0.68 -52.07 -14.88
N ASP A 164 -0.20 -52.07 -13.87
CA ASP A 164 -0.35 -53.09 -12.83
C ASP A 164 -1.78 -53.65 -12.89
N PRO A 165 -1.98 -54.97 -13.03
CA PRO A 165 -3.30 -55.60 -13.00
C PRO A 165 -4.15 -55.21 -11.78
N GLU A 166 -3.53 -54.94 -10.64
CA GLU A 166 -4.21 -54.53 -9.42
C GLU A 166 -4.78 -53.11 -9.52
N ALA A 167 -4.12 -52.20 -10.23
CA ALA A 167 -4.62 -50.85 -10.46
C ALA A 167 -5.93 -50.88 -11.25
N TYR A 168 -5.98 -51.67 -12.33
CA TYR A 168 -7.21 -51.83 -13.13
C TYR A 168 -8.33 -52.52 -12.35
N ALA A 169 -8.00 -53.54 -11.54
CA ALA A 169 -9.00 -54.21 -10.69
C ALA A 169 -9.66 -53.27 -9.67
N LEU A 170 -8.92 -52.30 -9.11
CA LEU A 170 -9.46 -51.29 -8.20
C LEU A 170 -10.43 -50.33 -8.91
N LEU A 171 -10.14 -49.97 -10.16
CA LEU A 171 -11.03 -49.11 -10.95
C LEU A 171 -12.30 -49.86 -11.38
N ASP A 172 -12.17 -51.11 -11.84
CA ASP A 172 -13.30 -51.95 -12.28
C ASP A 172 -14.27 -52.25 -11.14
N ALA A 173 -13.76 -52.47 -9.93
CA ALA A 173 -14.59 -52.70 -8.74
C ALA A 173 -15.52 -51.52 -8.41
N VAL A 174 -15.18 -50.33 -8.90
CA VAL A 174 -15.82 -49.06 -8.55
C VAL A 174 -16.58 -48.45 -9.73
N ALA A 175 -16.20 -48.79 -10.97
CA ALA A 175 -16.90 -48.39 -12.19
C ALA A 175 -18.30 -49.03 -12.33
N GLY A 176 -18.55 -50.17 -11.66
CA GLY A 176 -19.79 -50.92 -11.82
C GLY A 176 -19.89 -51.61 -13.19
N PRO A 177 -20.86 -52.53 -13.40
CA PRO A 177 -20.97 -53.24 -14.67
C PRO A 177 -21.27 -52.23 -15.79
N VAL A 178 -20.47 -52.30 -16.85
CA VAL A 178 -20.77 -51.66 -18.13
C VAL A 178 -21.88 -52.50 -18.75
N ASP A 179 -23.12 -52.01 -18.69
CA ASP A 179 -24.22 -52.65 -19.42
C ASP A 179 -23.87 -52.65 -20.93
N GLU A 180 -23.80 -53.85 -21.52
CA GLU A 180 -23.57 -54.11 -22.95
C GLU A 180 -24.66 -53.51 -23.87
#